data_AF-Q5AR41-F1
#
_entry.id   AF-Q5AR41-F1
#
_cell.length_a   1.000
_cell.length_b   1.000
_cell.length_c   1.000
_cell.angle_alpha   90.00
_cell.angle_beta   90.00
_cell.angle_gamma   90.00
#
_symmetry.space_group_name_H-M   'P 1'
#
loop_
_entity.id
_entity.type
_entity.pdbx_description
1 polymer ?
#
loop_
_entity_poly.entity_id
_entity_poly.type
_entity_poly.pdbx_seq_one_letter_code
_entity_poly.pdbx_strand_id
1 'polypeptide(L)'
;MKQGNSLTLVPKQIGPPRLDPYGRLLARFYESLFFLTSLGRTQGEHTPEPPVLDIHQECRRRFLKNLSYICDFRKGGQACTAIAVEDRVDCYRFWVASNMNVNKAVAFIREILAMLHDRHLDASNNESMIEASLIQRCVEFAAKRIDSEGRFLRIMANRCILMLEDEESEAGMTFFLSNLLERALSCSRNITLCRFLYDQRHSAAMKELSARAISDKGRPGRAEEDSCFSSARHHIGRLIHHIRAPIELAQDSRHLMYLTDAYTVCPVSPCSAVSCPVSDMHTNLQGILNWMFMADDEDRVAVGDGLVYINKTRPIFDTFLAEYNGRDRQVHG
;
A
#
# COMPACT_ATOMS: atom_id res chain seq x y z
N MET A 1 -5.59 6.92 -50.36
CA MET A 1 -4.22 6.58 -49.90
C MET A 1 -4.16 6.84 -48.40
N LYS A 2 -4.31 5.79 -47.57
CA LYS A 2 -4.11 5.87 -46.13
C LYS A 2 -2.62 5.68 -45.87
N GLN A 3 -1.88 6.75 -45.59
CA GLN A 3 -0.53 6.62 -45.04
C GLN A 3 -0.68 6.15 -43.59
N GLY A 4 -0.55 4.84 -43.38
CA GLY A 4 -0.32 4.30 -42.05
C GLY A 4 0.98 4.89 -41.54
N ASN A 5 0.91 5.64 -40.44
CA ASN A 5 2.09 5.98 -39.66
C ASN A 5 2.65 4.67 -39.12
N SER A 6 3.56 4.06 -39.89
CA SER A 6 4.24 2.83 -39.49
C SER A 6 4.86 3.03 -38.12
N LEU A 7 4.59 2.09 -37.21
CA LEU A 7 5.21 1.95 -35.90
C LEU A 7 6.71 1.65 -36.06
N THR A 8 7.49 2.53 -36.68
CA THR A 8 8.94 2.41 -36.77
C THR A 8 9.59 2.91 -35.49
N LEU A 9 9.22 2.27 -34.37
CA LEU A 9 10.14 2.09 -33.25
C LEU A 9 10.94 0.82 -33.52
N VAL A 10 11.73 0.83 -34.60
CA VAL A 10 12.60 -0.29 -34.95
C VAL A 10 13.65 -0.37 -33.84
N PRO A 11 13.72 -1.48 -33.07
CA PRO A 11 14.72 -1.59 -32.02
C PRO A 11 16.12 -1.56 -32.65
N LYS A 12 17.05 -0.86 -32.01
CA LYS A 12 18.48 -1.18 -32.20
C LYS A 12 18.62 -2.68 -31.87
N GLN A 13 19.30 -3.45 -32.71
CA GLN A 13 19.50 -4.89 -32.47
C GLN A 13 20.05 -5.12 -31.06
N ILE A 14 19.25 -5.75 -30.21
CA ILE A 14 19.69 -6.25 -28.90
C ILE A 14 19.36 -7.74 -28.91
N GLY A 15 20.40 -8.59 -28.97
CA GLY A 15 20.33 -10.02 -28.68
C GLY A 15 19.55 -10.94 -29.65
N PRO A 16 19.80 -12.27 -29.59
CA PRO A 16 19.01 -13.27 -30.31
C PRO A 16 17.57 -13.37 -29.73
N PRO A 17 16.56 -13.75 -30.54
CA PRO A 17 15.18 -13.86 -30.09
C PRO A 17 15.00 -15.00 -29.08
N ARG A 18 14.17 -14.77 -28.05
CA ARG A 18 13.81 -15.80 -27.05
C ARG A 18 12.84 -16.83 -27.64
N LEU A 19 13.31 -18.07 -27.80
CA LEU A 19 12.54 -19.17 -28.41
C LEU A 19 11.89 -20.11 -27.38
N ASP A 20 12.42 -20.18 -26.16
CA ASP A 20 11.93 -21.10 -25.15
C ASP A 20 10.57 -20.64 -24.57
N PRO A 21 9.63 -21.56 -24.29
CA PRO A 21 8.30 -21.19 -23.79
C PRO A 21 8.31 -20.42 -22.46
N TYR A 22 9.20 -20.79 -21.53
CA TYR A 22 9.26 -20.19 -20.20
C TYR A 22 9.81 -18.75 -20.25
N GLY A 23 10.91 -18.54 -20.97
CA GLY A 23 11.52 -17.25 -21.22
C GLY A 23 10.57 -16.29 -21.94
N ARG A 24 9.75 -16.78 -22.88
CA ARG A 24 8.67 -15.99 -23.50
C ARG A 24 7.57 -15.59 -22.52
N LEU A 25 7.16 -16.48 -21.63
CA LEU A 25 6.15 -16.16 -20.61
C LEU A 25 6.69 -15.12 -19.62
N LEU A 26 7.89 -15.34 -19.13
CA LEU A 26 8.58 -14.45 -18.18
C LEU A 26 8.79 -13.07 -18.80
N ALA A 27 9.25 -13.02 -20.04
CA ALA A 27 9.35 -11.81 -20.84
C ALA A 27 8.06 -11.00 -20.88
N ARG A 28 6.96 -11.62 -21.29
CA ARG A 28 5.65 -10.97 -21.39
C ARG A 28 5.21 -10.41 -20.04
N PHE A 29 5.46 -11.14 -18.96
CA PHE A 29 5.17 -10.68 -17.61
C PHE A 29 5.95 -9.41 -17.24
N TYR A 30 7.28 -9.41 -17.39
CA TYR A 30 8.12 -8.24 -17.08
C TYR A 30 7.84 -7.06 -18.00
N GLU A 31 7.71 -7.30 -19.31
CA GLU A 31 7.40 -6.26 -20.29
C GLU A 31 6.09 -5.57 -19.95
N SER A 32 5.04 -6.33 -19.61
CA SER A 32 3.76 -5.78 -19.14
C SER A 32 3.92 -4.93 -17.88
N LEU A 33 4.65 -5.44 -16.87
CA LEU A 33 4.80 -4.78 -15.58
C LEU A 33 5.50 -3.42 -15.72
N PHE A 34 6.62 -3.37 -16.42
CA PHE A 34 7.36 -2.13 -16.66
C PHE A 34 6.59 -1.19 -17.58
N PHE A 35 5.91 -1.74 -18.58
CA PHE A 35 5.11 -0.92 -19.48
C PHE A 35 3.94 -0.25 -18.76
N LEU A 36 3.19 -0.98 -17.93
CA LEU A 36 2.15 -0.41 -17.07
C LEU A 36 2.70 0.67 -16.14
N THR A 37 3.90 0.47 -15.58
CA THR A 37 4.55 1.49 -14.75
C THR A 37 4.87 2.76 -15.54
N SER A 38 5.33 2.62 -16.79
CA SER A 38 5.65 3.73 -17.68
C SER A 38 4.42 4.52 -18.16
N LEU A 39 3.26 3.86 -18.25
CA LEU A 39 1.98 4.50 -18.58
C LEU A 39 1.43 5.34 -17.42
N GLY A 40 2.00 5.20 -16.22
CA GLY A 40 1.60 5.93 -15.02
C GLY A 40 0.62 5.16 -14.14
N ARG A 41 0.18 5.77 -13.04
CA ARG A 41 -0.78 5.16 -12.11
C ARG A 41 -2.18 5.14 -12.72
N THR A 42 -2.50 4.12 -13.49
CA THR A 42 -3.89 3.75 -13.83
C THR A 42 -4.51 2.97 -12.68
N GLN A 43 -4.55 3.58 -11.47
CA GLN A 43 -5.44 3.06 -10.44
C GLN A 43 -6.87 3.38 -10.88
N GLY A 44 -7.49 2.44 -11.59
CA GLY A 44 -8.93 2.47 -11.85
C GLY A 44 -9.72 2.43 -10.55
N GLU A 45 -11.05 2.38 -10.65
CA GLU A 45 -11.90 2.23 -9.47
C GLU A 45 -11.48 1.00 -8.66
N HIS A 46 -11.16 1.21 -7.38
CA HIS A 46 -10.87 0.11 -6.48
C HIS A 46 -12.06 -0.84 -6.44
N THR A 47 -11.82 -2.14 -6.66
CA THR A 47 -12.86 -3.14 -6.48
C THR A 47 -13.38 -3.03 -5.04
N PRO A 48 -14.68 -2.77 -4.84
CA PRO A 48 -15.24 -2.66 -3.50
C PRO A 48 -15.02 -3.96 -2.75
N GLU A 49 -14.87 -3.87 -1.43
CA GLU A 49 -14.76 -5.05 -0.59
C GLU A 49 -16.02 -5.92 -0.77
N PRO A 50 -15.88 -7.26 -0.82
CA PRO A 50 -17.03 -8.16 -0.94
C PRO A 50 -18.07 -7.86 0.15
N PRO A 51 -19.38 -8.02 -0.13
CA PRO A 51 -20.42 -7.79 0.86
C PRO A 51 -20.23 -8.70 2.07
N VAL A 52 -20.50 -8.17 3.26
CA VAL A 52 -20.39 -8.91 4.52
C VAL A 52 -21.46 -10.01 4.55
N LEU A 53 -21.04 -11.27 4.53
CA LEU A 53 -21.92 -12.43 4.58
C LEU A 53 -22.14 -12.92 6.03
N ASP A 54 -21.15 -12.74 6.91
CA ASP A 54 -21.13 -13.26 8.27
C ASP A 54 -20.21 -12.41 9.17
N ILE A 55 -20.64 -12.17 10.42
CA ILE A 55 -19.89 -11.41 11.42
C ILE A 55 -18.58 -12.12 11.80
N HIS A 56 -18.56 -13.46 11.86
CA HIS A 56 -17.34 -14.20 12.19
C HIS A 56 -16.30 -14.12 11.07
N GLN A 57 -16.75 -14.19 9.81
CA GLN A 57 -15.87 -13.96 8.65
C GLN A 57 -15.29 -12.55 8.65
N GLU A 58 -16.09 -11.54 8.97
CA GLU A 58 -15.62 -10.15 9.03
C GLU A 58 -14.61 -9.93 10.16
N CYS A 59 -14.90 -10.43 11.37
CA CYS A 59 -13.95 -10.40 12.49
C CYS A 59 -12.64 -11.09 12.12
N ARG A 60 -12.70 -12.30 11.51
CA ARG A 60 -11.50 -13.03 11.09
C ARG A 60 -10.71 -12.26 10.03
N ARG A 61 -11.39 -11.65 9.06
CA ARG A 61 -10.77 -10.86 8.00
C ARG A 61 -10.07 -9.62 8.56
N ARG A 62 -10.76 -8.86 9.42
CA ARG A 62 -10.20 -7.67 10.08
C ARG A 62 -9.03 -8.05 10.99
N PHE A 63 -9.15 -9.14 11.75
CA PHE A 63 -8.09 -9.68 12.58
C PHE A 63 -6.81 -9.96 11.78
N LEU A 64 -6.90 -10.72 10.68
CA LEU A 64 -5.73 -11.06 9.86
C LEU A 64 -5.14 -9.85 9.13
N LYS A 65 -5.99 -8.92 8.67
CA LYS A 65 -5.57 -7.65 8.06
C LYS A 65 -4.79 -6.80 9.06
N ASN A 66 -5.30 -6.65 10.27
CA ASN A 66 -4.64 -5.88 11.32
C ASN A 66 -3.36 -6.56 11.82
N LEU A 67 -3.35 -7.90 11.93
CA LEU A 67 -2.16 -8.66 12.29
C LEU A 67 -1.04 -8.45 11.25
N SER A 68 -1.40 -8.48 9.97
CA SER A 68 -0.46 -8.18 8.87
C SER A 68 0.04 -6.74 8.92
N TYR A 69 -0.86 -5.78 9.20
CA TYR A 69 -0.53 -4.36 9.28
C TYR A 69 0.45 -4.04 10.41
N ILE A 70 0.24 -4.55 11.63
CA ILE A 70 1.12 -4.25 12.77
C ILE A 70 2.54 -4.83 12.59
N CYS A 71 2.69 -5.82 11.71
CA CYS A 71 3.99 -6.39 11.37
C CYS A 71 4.79 -5.53 10.38
N ASP A 72 4.16 -4.58 9.69
CA ASP A 72 4.83 -3.77 8.68
C ASP A 72 5.52 -2.55 9.34
N PHE A 73 6.72 -2.81 9.86
CA PHE A 73 7.48 -1.87 10.72
C PHE A 73 8.38 -0.87 9.98
N ARG A 74 8.43 -0.91 8.64
CA ARG A 74 9.18 0.06 7.82
C ARG A 74 8.36 0.49 6.61
N LYS A 75 8.47 1.77 6.23
CA LYS A 75 7.88 2.24 4.98
C LYS A 75 8.55 1.55 3.79
N GLY A 76 7.74 1.04 2.86
CA GLY A 76 8.18 0.40 1.61
C GLY A 76 7.76 -1.06 1.53
N GLY A 77 7.99 -1.71 0.39
CA GLY A 77 7.57 -3.10 0.17
C GLY A 77 8.38 -4.14 0.96
N GLN A 78 9.55 -3.78 1.49
CA GLN A 78 10.48 -4.74 2.12
C GLN A 78 9.98 -5.30 3.46
N ALA A 79 9.26 -4.51 4.25
CA ALA A 79 8.67 -4.98 5.52
C ALA A 79 7.21 -5.43 5.38
N CYS A 80 6.68 -5.45 4.16
CA CYS A 80 5.35 -5.96 3.87
C CYS A 80 5.26 -7.40 4.38
N THR A 81 4.21 -7.67 5.14
CA THR A 81 3.95 -8.97 5.75
C THR A 81 2.57 -9.43 5.30
N ALA A 82 2.49 -10.67 4.83
CA ALA A 82 1.25 -11.35 4.52
C ALA A 82 1.06 -12.52 5.49
N ILE A 83 -0.17 -12.69 5.96
CA ILE A 83 -0.51 -13.73 6.93
C ILE A 83 -1.69 -14.54 6.41
N ALA A 84 -1.55 -15.86 6.44
CA ALA A 84 -2.63 -16.80 6.19
C ALA A 84 -2.79 -17.75 7.39
N VAL A 85 -3.98 -18.33 7.54
CA VAL A 85 -4.26 -19.29 8.62
C VAL A 85 -4.74 -20.60 8.01
N GLU A 86 -3.98 -21.66 8.26
CA GLU A 86 -4.35 -23.05 7.99
C GLU A 86 -5.05 -23.62 9.23
N ASP A 87 -6.24 -24.16 9.04
CA ASP A 87 -6.98 -24.91 10.07
C ASP A 87 -6.51 -26.37 10.04
N ARG A 88 -5.96 -26.85 11.16
CA ARG A 88 -5.51 -28.23 11.32
C ARG A 88 -6.27 -28.87 12.48
N VAL A 89 -6.32 -30.20 12.48
CA VAL A 89 -7.03 -30.99 13.49
C VAL A 89 -6.52 -30.70 14.92
N ASP A 90 -5.25 -30.34 15.07
CA ASP A 90 -4.58 -30.13 16.35
C ASP A 90 -4.43 -28.64 16.75
N CYS A 91 -4.31 -27.74 15.77
CA CYS A 91 -4.05 -26.32 16.02
C CYS A 91 -4.29 -25.44 14.78
N TYR A 92 -4.32 -24.13 15.00
CA TYR A 92 -4.24 -23.16 13.91
C TYR A 92 -2.81 -22.82 13.56
N ARG A 93 -2.45 -22.89 12.27
CA ARG A 93 -1.12 -22.50 11.79
C ARG A 93 -1.17 -21.18 11.05
N PHE A 94 -0.52 -20.18 11.63
CA PHE A 94 -0.29 -18.88 11.02
C PHE A 94 0.94 -18.96 10.11
N TRP A 95 0.71 -18.89 8.80
CA TRP A 95 1.76 -18.79 7.80
C TRP A 95 2.11 -17.32 7.57
N VAL A 96 3.38 -16.97 7.81
CA VAL A 96 3.87 -15.58 7.73
C VAL A 96 4.85 -15.47 6.58
N ALA A 97 4.51 -14.68 5.57
CA ALA A 97 5.41 -14.33 4.49
C ALA A 97 5.86 -12.87 4.65
N SER A 98 7.15 -12.60 4.45
CA SER A 98 7.66 -11.23 4.42
C SER A 98 8.84 -11.13 3.47
N ASN A 99 8.93 -9.99 2.77
CA ASN A 99 10.02 -9.71 1.84
C ASN A 99 11.37 -9.52 2.53
N MET A 100 11.38 -9.27 3.85
CA MET A 100 12.61 -9.14 4.62
C MET A 100 12.39 -9.55 6.07
N ASN A 101 13.29 -10.36 6.60
CA ASN A 101 13.35 -10.69 8.02
C ASN A 101 12.03 -11.27 8.58
N VAL A 102 11.51 -12.30 7.89
CA VAL A 102 10.29 -13.02 8.28
C VAL A 102 10.33 -13.51 9.74
N ASN A 103 11.52 -13.88 10.25
CA ASN A 103 11.70 -14.31 11.63
C ASN A 103 11.36 -13.21 12.66
N LYS A 104 11.66 -11.94 12.34
CA LYS A 104 11.27 -10.82 13.19
C LYS A 104 9.76 -10.64 13.24
N ALA A 105 9.08 -10.78 12.10
CA ALA A 105 7.61 -10.74 12.04
C ALA A 105 7.00 -11.92 12.80
N VAL A 106 7.51 -13.14 12.62
CA VAL A 106 7.07 -14.35 13.34
C VAL A 106 7.22 -14.18 14.85
N ALA A 107 8.36 -13.71 15.33
CA ALA A 107 8.59 -13.49 16.77
C ALA A 107 7.61 -12.46 17.33
N PHE A 108 7.37 -11.38 16.59
CA PHE A 108 6.41 -10.35 16.99
C PHE A 108 4.96 -10.84 17.00
N ILE A 109 4.54 -11.60 15.99
CA ILE A 109 3.19 -12.20 15.95
C ILE A 109 2.99 -13.16 17.13
N ARG A 110 3.99 -13.99 17.46
CA ARG A 110 3.92 -14.88 18.63
C ARG A 110 3.70 -14.10 19.92
N GLU A 111 4.42 -13.00 20.11
CA GLU A 111 4.27 -12.12 21.26
C GLU A 111 2.87 -11.49 21.30
N ILE A 112 2.37 -10.95 20.19
CA ILE A 112 1.05 -10.33 20.12
C ILE A 112 -0.07 -11.36 20.37
N LEU A 113 0.00 -12.54 19.78
CA LEU A 113 -1.00 -13.60 20.01
C LEU A 113 -0.99 -14.07 21.47
N ALA A 114 0.18 -14.12 22.12
CA ALA A 114 0.28 -14.44 23.55
C ALA A 114 -0.36 -13.34 24.42
N MET A 115 -0.09 -12.05 24.14
CA MET A 115 -0.73 -10.93 24.84
C MET A 115 -2.26 -10.95 24.69
N LEU A 116 -2.76 -11.34 23.51
CA LEU A 116 -4.21 -11.48 23.27
C LEU A 116 -4.78 -12.67 24.04
N HIS A 117 -4.08 -13.81 24.08
CA HIS A 117 -4.47 -14.97 24.88
C HIS A 117 -4.54 -14.66 26.38
N ASP A 118 -3.48 -14.06 26.94
CA ASP A 118 -3.40 -13.69 28.35
C ASP A 118 -4.55 -12.75 28.77
N ARG A 119 -4.96 -11.85 27.87
CA ARG A 119 -6.11 -10.96 28.09
C ARG A 119 -7.42 -11.71 28.30
N HIS A 120 -7.58 -12.88 27.71
CA HIS A 120 -8.78 -13.69 27.90
C HIS A 120 -8.77 -14.44 29.23
N LEU A 121 -7.59 -14.76 29.76
CA LEU A 121 -7.42 -15.47 31.02
C LEU A 121 -7.52 -14.54 32.24
N ASP A 122 -7.21 -13.25 32.07
CA ASP A 122 -7.25 -12.27 33.17
C ASP A 122 -8.70 -11.86 33.49
N ALA A 123 -9.26 -12.45 34.55
CA ALA A 123 -10.58 -12.10 35.09
C ALA A 123 -10.58 -10.81 35.93
N SER A 124 -9.40 -10.22 36.19
CA SER A 124 -9.29 -8.92 36.84
C SER A 124 -9.56 -7.80 35.84
N ASN A 125 -10.21 -6.71 36.27
CA ASN A 125 -10.61 -5.56 35.43
C ASN A 125 -9.44 -4.76 34.77
N ASN A 126 -8.29 -5.39 34.50
CA ASN A 126 -7.08 -4.81 33.92
C ASN A 126 -7.12 -4.68 32.39
N GLU A 127 -8.29 -4.82 31.77
CA GLU A 127 -8.45 -4.82 30.31
C GLU A 127 -7.82 -3.57 29.65
N SER A 128 -7.97 -2.40 30.28
CA SER A 128 -7.39 -1.14 29.81
C SER A 128 -5.86 -1.13 29.87
N MET A 129 -5.26 -1.78 30.88
CA MET A 129 -3.80 -1.88 30.99
C MET A 129 -3.22 -2.80 29.92
N ILE A 130 -3.87 -3.94 29.65
CA ILE A 130 -3.41 -4.89 28.62
C ILE A 130 -3.54 -4.25 27.24
N GLU A 131 -4.65 -3.55 26.97
CA GLU A 131 -4.82 -2.79 25.73
C GLU A 131 -3.75 -1.70 25.57
N ALA A 132 -3.44 -0.95 26.63
CA ALA A 132 -2.40 0.07 26.62
C ALA A 132 -1.02 -0.54 26.33
N SER A 133 -0.70 -1.69 26.93
CA SER A 133 0.52 -2.46 26.68
C SER A 133 0.60 -2.95 25.23
N LEU A 134 -0.50 -3.46 24.68
CA LEU A 134 -0.58 -3.91 23.29
C LEU A 134 -0.32 -2.77 22.32
N ILE A 135 -0.99 -1.62 22.51
CA ILE A 135 -0.79 -0.41 21.71
C ILE A 135 0.66 0.05 21.80
N GLN A 136 1.22 0.15 23.02
CA GLN A 136 2.60 0.57 23.24
C GLN A 136 3.56 -0.34 22.46
N ARG A 137 3.35 -1.65 22.56
CA ARG A 137 4.21 -2.64 21.91
C ARG A 137 4.16 -2.55 20.39
N CYS A 138 2.98 -2.38 19.80
CA CYS A 138 2.81 -2.17 18.36
C CYS A 138 3.46 -0.86 17.88
N VAL A 139 3.28 0.24 18.62
CA VAL A 139 3.88 1.54 18.27
C VAL A 139 5.40 1.50 18.33
N GLU A 140 5.98 0.84 19.34
CA GLU A 140 7.43 0.65 19.45
C GLU A 140 7.98 -0.19 18.31
N PHE A 141 7.30 -1.29 17.98
CA PHE A 141 7.71 -2.15 16.87
C PHE A 141 7.71 -1.38 15.53
N ALA A 142 6.70 -0.54 15.30
CA ALA A 142 6.52 0.27 14.11
C ALA A 142 7.21 1.66 14.16
N ALA A 143 8.01 1.96 15.19
CA ALA A 143 8.52 3.32 15.44
C ALA A 143 9.18 3.98 14.21
N LYS A 144 10.03 3.23 13.48
CA LYS A 144 10.70 3.75 12.26
C LYS A 144 9.71 4.11 11.15
N ARG A 145 8.63 3.36 11.01
CA ARG A 145 7.57 3.67 10.05
C ARG A 145 6.78 4.90 10.50
N ILE A 146 6.43 4.97 11.77
CA ILE A 146 5.72 6.11 12.35
C ILE A 146 6.55 7.39 12.20
N ASP A 147 7.86 7.35 12.43
CA ASP A 147 8.76 8.49 12.20
C ASP A 147 8.71 8.98 10.76
N SER A 148 8.70 8.04 9.81
CA SER A 148 8.61 8.36 8.38
C SER A 148 7.27 9.00 8.06
N GLU A 149 6.16 8.38 8.48
CA GLU A 149 4.80 8.87 8.26
C GLU A 149 4.57 10.25 8.93
N GLY A 150 5.07 10.43 10.15
CA GLY A 150 5.05 11.69 10.88
C GLY A 150 5.86 12.78 10.19
N ARG A 151 7.03 12.45 9.62
CA ARG A 151 7.80 13.42 8.81
C ARG A 151 7.03 13.90 7.59
N PHE A 152 6.37 12.99 6.86
CA PHE A 152 5.54 13.37 5.71
C PHE A 152 4.32 14.19 6.14
N LEU A 153 3.68 13.82 7.25
CA LEU A 153 2.61 14.64 7.82
C LEU A 153 3.11 16.05 8.12
N ARG A 154 4.28 16.22 8.74
CA ARG A 154 4.83 17.55 9.06
C ARG A 154 4.97 18.44 7.83
N ILE A 155 5.52 17.88 6.75
CA ILE A 155 5.68 18.61 5.48
C ILE A 155 4.32 19.05 4.93
N MET A 156 3.35 18.13 4.90
CA MET A 156 2.05 18.40 4.29
C MET A 156 1.17 19.30 5.16
N ALA A 157 1.22 19.12 6.49
CA ALA A 157 0.51 19.94 7.45
C ALA A 157 1.00 21.40 7.42
N ASN A 158 2.31 21.64 7.36
CA ASN A 158 2.84 23.00 7.20
C ASN A 158 2.32 23.66 5.92
N ARG A 159 2.24 22.93 4.80
CA ARG A 159 1.66 23.45 3.55
C ARG A 159 0.17 23.75 3.69
N CYS A 160 -0.57 22.88 4.38
CA CYS A 160 -1.99 23.13 4.67
C CYS A 160 -2.14 24.40 5.50
N ILE A 161 -1.36 24.58 6.58
CA ILE A 161 -1.42 25.75 7.46
C ILE A 161 -1.17 27.03 6.66
N LEU A 162 -0.10 27.09 5.85
CA LEU A 162 0.18 28.26 5.01
C LEU A 162 -0.99 28.60 4.07
N MET A 163 -1.61 27.58 3.44
CA MET A 163 -2.79 27.81 2.59
C MET A 163 -4.02 28.30 3.37
N LEU A 164 -4.15 27.89 4.64
CA LEU A 164 -5.24 28.33 5.50
C LEU A 164 -5.02 29.75 6.04
N GLU A 165 -3.77 30.18 6.21
CA GLU A 165 -3.41 31.55 6.62
C GLU A 165 -3.64 32.58 5.51
N ASP A 166 -3.44 32.19 4.25
CA ASP A 166 -3.69 33.03 3.06
C ASP A 166 -5.20 33.27 2.81
N GLU A 167 -6.08 32.47 3.42
CA GLU A 167 -7.53 32.66 3.35
C GLU A 167 -7.95 33.66 4.44
N GLU A 168 -8.47 34.85 4.06
CA GLU A 168 -8.97 35.87 5.00
C GLU A 168 -9.92 35.22 6.03
N SER A 169 -9.47 35.19 7.29
CA SER A 169 -10.06 34.37 8.34
C SER A 169 -11.30 35.01 8.95
N GLU A 170 -12.48 34.49 8.62
CA GLU A 170 -13.57 34.46 9.60
C GLU A 170 -13.27 33.35 10.63
N ALA A 171 -13.53 33.63 11.90
CA ALA A 171 -13.46 32.66 12.99
C ALA A 171 -14.36 31.45 12.67
N GLY A 172 -13.75 30.38 12.16
CA GLY A 172 -14.49 29.27 11.55
C GLY A 172 -13.69 27.97 11.45
N MET A 173 -14.16 27.05 10.62
CA MET A 173 -13.61 25.68 10.48
C MET A 173 -12.12 25.64 10.09
N THR A 174 -11.64 26.64 9.34
CA THR A 174 -10.24 26.86 8.97
C THR A 174 -9.33 26.99 10.21
N PHE A 175 -9.75 27.75 11.22
CA PHE A 175 -9.00 27.92 12.47
C PHE A 175 -8.90 26.60 13.24
N PHE A 176 -10.00 25.85 13.35
CA PHE A 176 -9.99 24.55 14.03
C PHE A 176 -9.10 23.53 13.32
N LEU A 177 -9.06 23.55 11.99
CA LEU A 177 -8.16 22.70 11.21
C LEU A 177 -6.70 23.10 11.43
N SER A 178 -6.37 24.40 11.34
CA SER A 178 -4.99 24.87 11.58
C SER A 178 -4.51 24.47 12.98
N ASN A 179 -5.30 24.75 14.01
CA ASN A 179 -4.98 24.38 15.40
C ASN A 179 -4.81 22.86 15.59
N LEU A 180 -5.63 22.03 14.94
CA LEU A 180 -5.45 20.57 14.98
C LEU A 180 -4.10 20.17 14.38
N LEU A 181 -3.73 20.74 13.23
CA LEU A 181 -2.47 20.46 12.56
C LEU A 181 -1.29 20.93 13.40
N GLU A 182 -1.29 22.16 13.90
CA GLU A 182 -0.25 22.69 14.79
C GLU A 182 -0.04 21.84 16.05
N ARG A 183 -1.14 21.40 16.68
CA ARG A 183 -1.07 20.48 17.84
C ARG A 183 -0.53 19.11 17.47
N ALA A 184 -0.80 18.60 16.27
CA ALA A 184 -0.16 17.39 15.78
C ALA A 184 1.35 17.60 15.59
N LEU A 185 1.77 18.76 15.09
CA LEU A 185 3.18 19.11 14.86
C LEU A 185 3.97 19.25 16.17
N SER A 186 3.33 19.69 17.25
CA SER A 186 3.95 19.83 18.58
C SER A 186 4.15 18.50 19.30
N CYS A 187 3.54 17.41 18.83
CA CYS A 187 3.75 16.07 19.38
C CYS A 187 5.16 15.56 19.04
N SER A 188 6.01 15.43 20.06
CA SER A 188 7.40 14.96 19.91
C SER A 188 7.54 13.43 19.93
N ARG A 189 6.64 12.73 20.64
CA ARG A 189 6.67 11.26 20.78
C ARG A 189 5.66 10.60 19.83
N ASN A 190 6.08 9.52 19.19
CA ASN A 190 5.26 8.74 18.24
C ASN A 190 3.92 8.31 18.83
N ILE A 191 3.92 7.74 20.04
CA ILE A 191 2.67 7.32 20.67
C ILE A 191 1.73 8.50 20.99
N THR A 192 2.28 9.63 21.42
CA THR A 192 1.49 10.84 21.72
C THR A 192 0.85 11.40 20.46
N LEU A 193 1.61 11.46 19.36
CA LEU A 193 1.09 11.87 18.04
C LEU A 193 -0.04 10.95 17.57
N CYS A 194 0.21 9.63 17.56
CA CYS A 194 -0.77 8.64 17.11
C CYS A 194 -2.06 8.68 17.96
N ARG A 195 -1.93 8.77 19.29
CA ARG A 195 -3.08 8.89 20.21
C ARG A 195 -3.85 10.19 20.00
N PHE A 196 -3.16 11.33 19.95
CA PHE A 196 -3.79 12.62 19.68
C PHE A 196 -4.63 12.58 18.41
N LEU A 197 -4.06 12.11 17.29
CA LEU A 197 -4.79 12.01 16.02
C LEU A 197 -5.95 11.01 16.10
N TYR A 198 -5.78 9.89 16.80
CA TYR A 198 -6.85 8.91 17.01
C TYR A 198 -8.02 9.52 17.78
N ASP A 199 -7.77 10.30 18.83
CA ASP A 199 -8.82 10.96 19.61
C ASP A 199 -9.54 12.04 18.80
N GLN A 200 -8.82 12.74 17.92
CA GLN A 200 -9.38 13.75 17.03
C GLN A 200 -10.07 13.19 15.77
N ARG A 201 -10.06 11.86 15.55
CA ARG A 201 -10.49 11.24 14.27
C ARG A 201 -11.92 11.58 13.83
N HIS A 202 -12.83 11.87 14.76
CA HIS A 202 -14.22 12.24 14.48
C HIS A 202 -14.50 13.75 14.68
N SER A 203 -13.47 14.55 14.95
CA SER A 203 -13.60 15.99 15.16
C SER A 203 -14.13 16.70 13.91
N ALA A 204 -14.71 17.89 14.11
CA ALA A 204 -15.14 18.74 13.02
C ALA A 204 -13.94 19.13 12.12
N ALA A 205 -12.76 19.37 12.69
CA ALA A 205 -11.53 19.65 11.94
C ALA A 205 -11.14 18.50 10.99
N MET A 206 -11.31 17.24 11.40
CA MET A 206 -11.05 16.09 10.51
C MET A 206 -12.08 15.97 9.37
N LYS A 207 -13.33 16.37 9.62
CA LYS A 207 -14.36 16.47 8.57
C LYS A 207 -14.01 17.56 7.56
N GLU A 208 -13.56 18.71 8.04
CA GLU A 208 -13.10 19.83 7.20
C GLU A 208 -11.91 19.42 6.33
N LEU A 209 -10.89 18.79 6.92
CA LEU A 209 -9.76 18.24 6.16
C LEU A 209 -10.21 17.30 5.04
N SER A 210 -11.22 16.48 5.31
CA SER A 210 -11.77 15.54 4.32
C SER A 210 -12.53 16.26 3.21
N ALA A 211 -13.33 17.28 3.54
CA ALA A 211 -14.05 18.09 2.57
C ALA A 211 -13.08 18.81 1.61
N ARG A 212 -12.02 19.43 2.15
CA ARG A 212 -10.98 20.09 1.34
C ARG A 212 -10.20 19.12 0.46
N ALA A 213 -9.83 17.95 1.00
CA ALA A 213 -9.16 16.90 0.23
C ALA A 213 -10.00 16.39 -0.95
N ILE A 214 -11.33 16.39 -0.84
CA ILE A 214 -12.25 16.03 -1.94
C ILE A 214 -12.36 17.18 -2.94
N SER A 215 -12.55 18.41 -2.46
CA SER A 215 -12.70 19.60 -3.33
C SER A 215 -11.49 19.85 -4.22
N ASP A 216 -10.27 19.55 -3.75
CA ASP A 216 -9.06 19.74 -4.54
C ASP A 216 -8.91 18.74 -5.70
N LYS A 217 -9.44 17.53 -5.56
CA LYS A 217 -9.38 16.50 -6.61
C LYS A 217 -10.22 16.85 -7.84
N GLY A 218 -11.20 17.74 -7.69
CA GLY A 218 -12.10 18.16 -8.76
C GLY A 218 -11.61 19.33 -9.62
N ARG A 219 -10.43 19.92 -9.33
CA ARG A 219 -9.95 21.10 -10.08
C ARG A 219 -9.25 20.69 -11.39
N PRO A 220 -9.73 21.14 -12.56
CA PRO A 220 -9.10 20.84 -13.85
C PRO A 220 -7.67 21.42 -13.91
N GLY A 221 -6.69 20.62 -14.33
CA GLY A 221 -5.28 21.01 -14.45
C GLY A 221 -4.35 20.53 -13.30
N ARG A 222 -4.88 19.95 -12.22
CA ARG A 222 -4.09 19.37 -11.10
C ARG A 222 -4.27 17.86 -10.91
N ALA A 223 -4.86 17.17 -11.88
CA ALA A 223 -5.29 15.78 -11.77
C ALA A 223 -4.18 14.77 -11.41
N GLU A 224 -2.90 15.13 -11.53
CA GLU A 224 -1.76 14.23 -11.27
C GLU A 224 -1.05 14.45 -9.93
N GLU A 225 -1.28 15.57 -9.22
CA GLU A 225 -0.66 15.83 -7.90
C GLU A 225 -1.69 15.71 -6.76
N ASP A 226 -1.46 14.78 -5.84
CA ASP A 226 -2.22 14.71 -4.58
C ASP A 226 -2.09 16.05 -3.84
N SER A 227 -3.20 16.72 -3.58
CA SER A 227 -3.18 17.99 -2.86
C SER A 227 -2.58 17.85 -1.46
N CYS A 228 -2.10 18.96 -0.88
CA CYS A 228 -1.52 18.91 0.47
C CYS A 228 -2.55 18.41 1.51
N PHE A 229 -3.83 18.76 1.37
CA PHE A 229 -4.92 18.26 2.21
C PHE A 229 -5.17 16.76 2.00
N SER A 230 -5.18 16.27 0.75
CA SER A 230 -5.29 14.83 0.44
C SER A 230 -4.13 14.04 1.08
N SER A 231 -2.91 14.56 0.94
CA SER A 231 -1.69 13.96 1.48
C SER A 231 -1.66 14.00 3.02
N ALA A 232 -2.04 15.11 3.64
CA ALA A 232 -2.14 15.23 5.09
C ALA A 232 -3.19 14.24 5.65
N ARG A 233 -4.37 14.18 5.03
CA ARG A 233 -5.42 13.20 5.39
C ARG A 233 -4.93 11.76 5.29
N HIS A 234 -4.21 11.44 4.22
CA HIS A 234 -3.61 10.11 4.03
C HIS A 234 -2.65 9.76 5.17
N HIS A 235 -1.71 10.65 5.50
CA HIS A 235 -0.74 10.40 6.56
C HIS A 235 -1.36 10.36 7.96
N ILE A 236 -2.34 11.22 8.25
CA ILE A 236 -3.13 11.16 9.49
C ILE A 236 -3.84 9.81 9.60
N GLY A 237 -4.50 9.35 8.54
CA GLY A 237 -5.18 8.05 8.53
C GLY A 237 -4.24 6.88 8.84
N ARG A 238 -3.00 6.93 8.32
CA ARG A 238 -1.96 5.92 8.63
C ARG A 238 -1.52 5.98 10.09
N LEU A 239 -1.31 7.19 10.63
CA LEU A 239 -0.90 7.39 12.03
C LEU A 239 -1.99 6.95 13.02
N ILE A 240 -3.27 7.23 12.72
CA ILE A 240 -4.43 6.77 13.48
C ILE A 240 -4.51 5.23 13.50
N HIS A 241 -4.17 4.59 12.39
CA HIS A 241 -4.30 3.13 12.27
C HIS A 241 -3.34 2.36 13.18
N HIS A 242 -2.19 2.96 13.58
CA HIS A 242 -1.30 2.38 14.61
C HIS A 242 -1.93 2.31 16.01
N ILE A 243 -2.99 3.06 16.28
CA ILE A 243 -3.81 2.92 17.50
C ILE A 243 -5.02 2.03 17.24
N ARG A 244 -5.68 2.23 16.09
CA ARG A 244 -6.91 1.50 15.76
C ARG A 244 -6.68 -0.01 15.58
N ALA A 245 -5.64 -0.42 14.87
CA ALA A 245 -5.41 -1.83 14.57
C ALA A 245 -5.17 -2.69 15.83
N PRO A 246 -4.34 -2.27 16.82
CA PRO A 246 -4.24 -2.98 18.10
C PRO A 246 -5.56 -3.06 18.87
N ILE A 247 -6.36 -2.00 18.89
CA ILE A 247 -7.68 -1.99 19.54
C ILE A 247 -8.63 -2.99 18.85
N GLU A 248 -8.68 -2.98 17.53
CA GLU A 248 -9.52 -3.89 16.76
C GLU A 248 -9.03 -5.35 16.91
N LEU A 249 -7.72 -5.61 16.95
CA LEU A 249 -7.17 -6.95 17.26
C LEU A 249 -7.63 -7.44 18.64
N ALA A 250 -7.54 -6.57 19.64
CA ALA A 250 -8.03 -6.84 20.98
C ALA A 250 -9.54 -7.13 20.97
N GLN A 251 -10.35 -6.36 20.26
CA GLN A 251 -11.80 -6.60 20.18
C GLN A 251 -12.13 -7.92 19.46
N ASP A 252 -11.54 -8.14 18.28
CA ASP A 252 -11.79 -9.32 17.44
C ASP A 252 -11.31 -10.61 18.09
N SER A 253 -10.19 -10.58 18.84
CA SER A 253 -9.66 -11.75 19.55
C SER A 253 -10.69 -12.40 20.47
N ARG A 254 -11.62 -11.64 21.08
CA ARG A 254 -12.67 -12.20 21.94
C ARG A 254 -13.63 -13.12 21.20
N HIS A 255 -13.86 -12.86 19.92
CA HIS A 255 -14.70 -13.68 19.06
C HIS A 255 -13.91 -14.79 18.34
N LEU A 256 -12.59 -14.76 18.46
CA LEU A 256 -11.65 -15.62 17.75
C LEU A 256 -10.69 -16.33 18.72
N MET A 257 -11.10 -16.55 19.98
CA MET A 257 -10.27 -17.19 21.01
C MET A 257 -9.71 -18.54 20.57
N TYR A 258 -10.49 -19.29 19.78
CA TYR A 258 -10.05 -20.55 19.20
C TYR A 258 -8.77 -20.44 18.34
N LEU A 259 -8.48 -19.24 17.77
CA LEU A 259 -7.25 -18.96 17.03
C LEU A 259 -6.04 -18.68 17.93
N THR A 260 -6.25 -18.35 19.21
CA THR A 260 -5.20 -18.01 20.18
C THR A 260 -5.01 -19.09 21.25
N ASP A 261 -5.88 -20.10 21.34
CA ASP A 261 -5.78 -21.20 22.31
C ASP A 261 -4.70 -22.24 21.93
N ALA A 262 -4.73 -22.74 20.70
CA ALA A 262 -3.78 -23.72 20.20
C ALA A 262 -3.29 -23.28 18.82
N TYR A 263 -2.09 -22.69 18.77
CA TYR A 263 -1.57 -22.13 17.53
C TYR A 263 -0.06 -22.34 17.34
N THR A 264 0.35 -22.27 16.08
CA THR A 264 1.74 -22.19 15.67
C THR A 264 1.93 -21.03 14.71
N VAL A 265 3.09 -20.36 14.77
CA VAL A 265 3.44 -19.29 13.82
C VAL A 265 4.67 -19.74 13.02
N CYS A 266 4.48 -19.92 11.72
CA CYS A 266 5.48 -20.51 10.82
C CYS A 266 5.88 -19.50 9.73
N PRO A 267 7.19 -19.30 9.50
CA PRO A 267 7.64 -18.52 8.35
C PRO A 267 7.37 -19.29 7.06
N VAL A 268 7.02 -18.56 6.01
CA VAL A 268 7.06 -19.04 4.63
C VAL A 268 8.44 -18.69 4.06
N SER A 269 9.14 -19.68 3.52
CA SER A 269 10.42 -19.46 2.85
C SER A 269 10.22 -18.55 1.65
N PRO A 270 11.01 -17.47 1.49
CA PRO A 270 10.92 -16.63 0.30
C PRO A 270 11.27 -17.45 -0.93
N CYS A 271 10.43 -17.37 -1.97
CA CYS A 271 10.76 -17.91 -3.28
C CYS A 271 11.96 -17.14 -3.85
N SER A 272 12.87 -17.85 -4.52
CA SER A 272 13.96 -17.21 -5.25
C SER A 272 13.38 -16.30 -6.32
N ALA A 273 13.72 -15.01 -6.27
CA ALA A 273 13.29 -14.07 -7.29
C ALA A 273 13.83 -14.51 -8.65
N VAL A 274 12.95 -14.50 -9.65
CA VAL A 274 13.38 -14.74 -11.03
C VAL A 274 14.02 -13.44 -11.55
N SER A 275 15.11 -13.53 -12.29
CA SER A 275 15.75 -12.35 -12.88
C SER A 275 14.93 -11.83 -14.05
N CYS A 276 14.85 -10.51 -14.20
CA CYS A 276 14.32 -9.89 -15.42
C CYS A 276 15.07 -10.44 -16.65
N PRO A 277 14.37 -10.93 -17.68
CA PRO A 277 15.00 -11.37 -18.92
C PRO A 277 15.81 -10.26 -19.60
N VAL A 278 16.88 -10.63 -20.30
CA VAL A 278 17.62 -9.67 -21.13
C VAL A 278 16.73 -9.21 -22.27
N SER A 279 16.67 -7.90 -22.51
CA SER A 279 15.91 -7.32 -23.62
C SER A 279 16.37 -7.91 -24.95
N ASP A 280 15.41 -8.18 -25.84
CA ASP A 280 15.68 -8.75 -27.16
C ASP A 280 15.00 -7.95 -28.28
N MET A 281 15.04 -8.48 -29.51
CA MET A 281 14.37 -7.87 -30.67
C MET A 281 12.84 -7.75 -30.53
N HIS A 282 12.22 -8.39 -29.54
CA HIS A 282 10.80 -8.31 -29.25
C HIS A 282 10.46 -7.42 -28.04
N THR A 283 11.45 -6.97 -27.27
CA THR A 283 11.25 -6.02 -26.17
C THR A 283 11.05 -4.59 -26.70
N ASN A 284 9.91 -4.36 -27.37
CA ASN A 284 9.51 -3.07 -27.91
C ASN A 284 7.98 -2.93 -28.00
N LEU A 285 7.45 -1.73 -28.30
CA LEU A 285 6.00 -1.51 -28.39
C LEU A 285 5.33 -2.42 -29.42
N GLN A 286 5.97 -2.70 -30.55
CA GLN A 286 5.42 -3.58 -31.57
C GLN A 286 5.36 -5.03 -31.07
N GLY A 287 6.40 -5.51 -30.39
CA GLY A 287 6.42 -6.81 -29.74
C GLY A 287 5.34 -6.93 -28.68
N ILE A 288 5.15 -5.88 -27.88
CA ILE A 288 4.08 -5.79 -26.87
C ILE A 288 2.70 -5.90 -27.51
N LEU A 289 2.41 -5.08 -28.53
CA LEU A 289 1.15 -5.14 -29.27
C LEU A 289 0.92 -6.51 -29.92
N ASN A 290 1.97 -7.15 -30.45
CA ASN A 290 1.86 -8.45 -31.12
C ASN A 290 1.51 -9.60 -30.19
N TRP A 291 1.86 -9.52 -28.90
CA TRP A 291 1.47 -10.56 -27.94
C TRP A 291 0.19 -10.21 -27.19
N MET A 292 -0.13 -8.92 -27.02
CA MET A 292 -1.38 -8.47 -26.38
C MET A 292 -2.61 -8.72 -27.26
N PHE A 293 -2.49 -8.48 -28.56
CA PHE A 293 -3.60 -8.55 -29.51
C PHE A 293 -3.33 -9.59 -30.59
N MET A 294 -4.40 -10.21 -31.07
CA MET A 294 -4.33 -11.05 -32.28
C MET A 294 -4.11 -10.18 -33.52
N ALA A 295 -3.64 -10.79 -34.61
CA ALA A 295 -3.24 -10.04 -35.79
C ALA A 295 -4.39 -9.22 -36.41
N ASP A 296 -5.60 -9.77 -36.30
CA ASP A 296 -6.89 -9.32 -36.83
C ASP A 296 -7.76 -8.59 -35.81
N ASP A 297 -7.26 -8.35 -34.60
CA ASP A 297 -7.99 -7.66 -33.54
C ASP A 297 -8.22 -6.17 -33.91
N GLU A 298 -9.48 -5.74 -33.89
CA GLU A 298 -9.90 -4.39 -34.26
C GLU A 298 -9.31 -3.32 -33.31
N ASP A 299 -9.13 -3.66 -32.04
CA ASP A 299 -8.59 -2.74 -31.02
C ASP A 299 -7.09 -2.53 -31.18
N ARG A 300 -6.39 -3.45 -31.86
CA ARG A 300 -4.93 -3.40 -32.02
C ARG A 300 -4.45 -2.13 -32.71
N VAL A 301 -5.18 -1.67 -33.73
CA VAL A 301 -4.84 -0.46 -34.48
C VAL A 301 -5.09 0.77 -33.62
N ALA A 302 -6.26 0.85 -32.97
CA ALA A 302 -6.63 1.98 -32.12
C ALA A 302 -5.69 2.15 -30.92
N VAL A 303 -5.36 1.04 -30.24
CA VAL A 303 -4.40 1.03 -29.13
C VAL A 303 -3.00 1.36 -29.63
N GLY A 304 -2.57 0.82 -30.77
CA GLY A 304 -1.27 1.14 -31.38
C GLY A 304 -1.11 2.63 -31.68
N ASP A 305 -2.11 3.24 -32.32
CA ASP A 305 -2.12 4.69 -32.60
C ASP A 305 -2.12 5.53 -31.31
N GLY A 306 -2.89 5.11 -30.30
CA GLY A 306 -2.92 5.74 -28.99
C GLY A 306 -1.56 5.70 -28.29
N LEU A 307 -0.86 4.56 -28.32
CA LEU A 307 0.48 4.42 -27.75
C LEU A 307 1.52 5.29 -28.47
N VAL A 308 1.42 5.42 -29.80
CA VAL A 308 2.28 6.33 -30.56
C VAL A 308 2.03 7.78 -30.16
N TYR A 309 0.77 8.16 -30.01
CA TYR A 309 0.40 9.50 -29.57
C TYR A 309 0.93 9.79 -28.16
N ILE A 310 0.73 8.88 -27.22
CA ILE A 310 1.25 9.01 -25.85
C ILE A 310 2.77 9.09 -25.88
N ASN A 311 3.45 8.24 -26.66
CA ASN A 311 4.91 8.27 -26.76
C ASN A 311 5.49 9.57 -27.37
N LYS A 312 4.73 10.23 -28.24
CA LYS A 312 5.10 11.56 -28.78
C LYS A 312 4.95 12.67 -27.74
N THR A 313 3.98 12.55 -26.84
CA THR A 313 3.68 13.57 -25.82
C THR A 313 4.45 13.33 -24.51
N ARG A 314 4.79 12.08 -24.20
CA ARG A 314 5.56 11.62 -23.04
C ARG A 314 6.49 10.50 -23.49
N PRO A 315 7.78 10.47 -23.12
CA PRO A 315 8.72 9.44 -23.57
C PRO A 315 8.50 8.11 -22.84
N ILE A 316 7.31 7.51 -22.95
CA ILE A 316 6.91 6.29 -22.23
C ILE A 316 7.79 5.10 -22.61
N PHE A 317 8.22 5.00 -23.87
CA PHE A 317 9.00 3.87 -24.34
C PHE A 317 10.46 3.93 -23.88
N ASP A 318 11.07 5.12 -23.92
CA ASP A 318 12.41 5.32 -23.37
C ASP A 318 12.42 5.09 -21.85
N THR A 319 11.36 5.53 -21.17
CA THR A 319 11.15 5.26 -19.73
C THR A 319 11.03 3.75 -19.47
N PHE A 320 10.18 3.06 -20.24
CA PHE A 320 10.04 1.60 -20.18
C PHE A 320 11.38 0.88 -20.38
N LEU A 321 12.14 1.20 -21.43
CA LEU A 321 13.42 0.55 -21.71
C LEU A 321 14.46 0.87 -20.64
N ALA A 322 14.50 2.11 -20.14
CA ALA A 322 15.39 2.49 -19.04
C ALA A 322 15.08 1.69 -17.77
N GLU A 323 13.80 1.53 -17.43
CA GLU A 323 13.39 0.72 -16.27
C GLU A 323 13.63 -0.78 -16.48
N TYR A 324 13.33 -1.32 -17.67
CA TYR A 324 13.49 -2.74 -17.99
C TYR A 324 14.97 -3.17 -17.97
N ASN A 325 15.85 -2.32 -18.51
CA ASN A 325 17.30 -2.57 -18.51
C ASN A 325 17.98 -2.17 -17.19
N GLY A 326 17.33 -1.32 -16.38
CA GLY A 326 17.73 -1.00 -15.02
C GLY A 326 17.53 -2.22 -14.11
N ARG A 327 18.59 -3.01 -13.92
CA ARG A 327 18.60 -4.35 -13.29
C ARG A 327 18.13 -4.43 -11.82
N ASP A 328 17.61 -3.35 -11.25
CA ASP A 328 17.33 -3.23 -9.81
C ASP A 328 15.92 -3.68 -9.39
N ARG A 329 14.99 -3.91 -10.34
CA ARG A 329 13.64 -4.43 -10.00
C ARG A 329 13.57 -5.94 -10.19
N GLN A 330 13.87 -6.67 -9.12
CA GLN A 330 13.47 -8.07 -8.99
C GLN A 330 12.00 -8.14 -8.62
N VAL A 331 11.23 -8.96 -9.32
CA VAL A 331 9.85 -9.26 -8.94
C VAL A 331 9.89 -10.49 -8.04
N HIS A 332 9.37 -10.35 -6.83
CA HIS A 332 9.12 -11.47 -5.95
C HIS A 332 7.78 -12.09 -6.34
N GLY A 333 7.80 -13.35 -6.76
CA GLY A 333 6.61 -14.14 -7.08
C GLY A 333 6.02 -14.80 -5.85
#